data_AF-A0A6L3EI31-F1
#
_entry.id   AF-A0A6L3EI31-F1
#
_cell.length_a   1.000
_cell.length_b   1.000
_cell.length_c   1.000
_cell.angle_alpha   90.00
_cell.angle_beta   90.00
_cell.angle_gamma   90.00
#
_symmetry.space_group_name_H-M   'P 1'
#
loop_
_entity.id
_entity.type
_entity.pdbx_description
1 polymer ?
#
loop_
_entity_poly.entity_id
_entity_poly.type
_entity_poly.pdbx_seq_one_letter_code
_entity_poly.pdbx_strand_id
1 'polypeptide(L)' 'MKRSVSWINISFLLFGFVFLYAPIALLILFSFNAGKLVSVWSGFSTKWYVELIHNEQILEAAW' A
#
# COMPACT_ATOMS: atom_id res chain seq x y z
N MET A 1 -8.63 -3.66 38.71
CA MET A 1 -7.43 -2.91 38.25
C MET A 1 -7.77 -2.14 36.98
N LYS A 2 -7.95 -0.81 37.05
CA LYS A 2 -8.06 0.03 35.85
C LYS A 2 -6.65 0.36 35.38
N ARG A 3 -6.15 -0.35 34.36
CA ARG A 3 -4.88 0.01 33.71
C ARG A 3 -5.13 1.32 32.94
N SER A 4 -4.65 2.45 33.46
CA SER A 4 -4.62 3.68 32.68
C SER A 4 -3.68 3.47 31.51
N VAL A 5 -4.21 3.49 30.29
CA VAL A 5 -3.38 3.38 29.10
C VAL A 5 -2.46 4.60 29.07
N SER A 6 -1.16 4.37 29.21
CA SER A 6 -0.17 5.44 29.16
C SER A 6 -0.10 6.00 27.73
N TRP A 7 -0.07 7.33 27.59
CA TRP A 7 0.09 8.01 26.31
C TRP A 7 1.30 7.48 25.54
N ILE A 8 2.38 7.14 26.25
CA ILE A 8 3.59 6.56 25.66
C ILE A 8 3.28 5.22 24.95
N ASN A 9 2.49 4.35 25.59
CA ASN A 9 2.11 3.06 25.00
C ASN A 9 1.25 3.26 23.74
N ILE A 10 0.36 4.25 23.75
CA ILE A 10 -0.46 4.61 22.57
C ILE A 10 0.44 5.11 21.45
N SER A 11 1.40 5.99 21.75
CA SER A 11 2.36 6.48 20.76
C SER A 11 3.17 5.35 20.14
N PHE A 12 3.71 4.43 20.95
CA PHE A 12 4.46 3.27 20.44
C PHE A 12 3.60 2.37 19.55
N LEU A 13 2.35 2.11 19.94
CA LEU A 13 1.42 1.37 19.11
C LEU A 13 1.16 2.07 17.77
N LEU A 14 0.87 3.38 17.81
CA LEU A 14 0.63 4.17 16.60
C LEU A 14 1.85 4.17 15.66
N PHE A 15 3.05 4.41 16.18
CA PHE A 15 4.28 4.36 15.38
C PHE A 15 4.53 2.96 14.81
N GLY A 16 4.31 1.91 15.60
CA GLY A 16 4.40 0.53 15.13
C GLY A 16 3.44 0.26 13.97
N PHE A 17 2.18 0.66 14.09
CA PHE A 17 1.20 0.53 13.01
C PHE A 17 1.57 1.38 11.79
N VAL A 18 1.94 2.65 11.96
CA VAL A 18 2.38 3.49 10.83
C VAL A 18 3.57 2.88 10.13
N PHE A 19 4.57 2.38 10.86
CA PHE A 19 5.74 1.73 10.27
C PHE A 19 5.37 0.49 9.45
N LEU A 20 4.46 -0.35 9.95
CA LEU A 20 4.01 -1.56 9.25
C LEU A 20 3.17 -1.24 8.00
N TYR A 21 2.28 -0.23 8.08
CA TYR A 21 1.31 0.04 7.04
C TYR A 21 1.74 1.13 6.05
N ALA A 22 2.67 2.01 6.40
CA ALA A 22 3.21 3.01 5.48
C ALA A 22 3.78 2.44 4.17
N PRO A 23 4.61 1.37 4.17
CA PRO A 23 5.10 0.81 2.90
C PRO A 23 3.98 0.22 2.05
N ILE A 24 2.98 -0.42 2.67
CA ILE A 24 1.81 -0.95 1.97
C ILE A 24 0.98 0.20 1.37
N ALA A 25 0.78 1.27 2.14
CA ALA A 25 0.08 2.46 1.67
C ALA A 25 0.81 3.12 0.50
N LEU A 26 2.16 3.17 0.52
CA LEU A 26 2.94 3.65 -0.61
C LEU A 26 2.74 2.77 -1.85
N LEU A 27 2.74 1.44 -1.71
CA LEU A 27 2.45 0.54 -2.83
C LEU A 27 1.04 0.79 -3.40
N ILE A 28 0.03 0.99 -2.54
CA ILE A 28 -1.33 1.32 -2.96
C ILE A 28 -1.37 2.68 -3.67
N LEU A 29 -0.66 3.70 -3.18
CA LEU A 29 -0.65 5.01 -3.83
C LEU A 29 0.05 4.96 -5.19
N PHE A 30 1.19 4.27 -5.28
CA PHE A 30 1.96 4.14 -6.51
C PHE A 30 1.35 3.18 -7.53
N SER A 31 0.48 2.25 -7.13
CA SER A 31 -0.25 1.41 -8.10
C SER A 31 -1.20 2.23 -8.98
N PHE A 32 -1.59 3.43 -8.55
CA PHE A 32 -2.34 4.39 -9.36
C PHE A 32 -1.47 5.29 -10.25
N ASN A 33 -0.15 5.15 -10.24
CA ASN A 33 0.72 5.94 -11.11
C ASN A 33 0.55 5.46 -12.56
N ALA A 34 0.17 6.37 -13.47
CA ALA A 34 0.10 6.07 -14.90
C ALA A 34 1.47 5.71 -15.50
N GLY A 35 2.57 6.10 -14.87
CA GLY A 35 3.94 5.80 -15.31
C GLY A 35 4.36 4.38 -14.98
N LYS A 36 5.38 3.87 -15.69
CA LYS A 36 6.07 2.61 -15.33
C LYS A 36 7.13 2.82 -14.24
N LEU A 37 7.57 4.06 -14.03
CA LEU A 37 8.61 4.40 -13.07
C LEU A 37 7.98 4.96 -11.80
N VAL A 38 8.27 4.34 -10.65
CA VAL A 38 7.78 4.81 -9.34
C VAL A 38 8.39 6.15 -8.92
N SER A 39 9.55 6.51 -9.46
CA SER A 39 10.25 7.78 -9.17
C SER A 39 9.62 9.00 -9.84
N VAL A 40 8.73 8.80 -10.83
CA VAL A 40 8.12 9.88 -11.60
C VAL A 40 6.61 9.72 -11.57
N TRP A 41 5.91 10.68 -10.93
CA TRP A 41 4.45 10.69 -10.92
C TRP A 41 3.93 11.15 -12.28
N SER A 42 3.37 10.22 -13.06
CA SER A 42 2.87 10.51 -14.42
C SER A 42 1.35 10.73 -14.46
N GLY A 43 0.72 10.97 -13.30
CA GLY A 43 -0.72 11.15 -13.14
C GLY A 43 -1.42 9.93 -12.55
N PHE A 44 -2.67 10.11 -12.15
CA PHE A 44 -3.52 9.06 -11.58
C PHE A 44 -4.15 8.21 -12.70
N SER A 45 -4.12 6.89 -12.57
CA SER A 45 -4.75 5.95 -13.51
C SER A 45 -5.02 4.60 -12.87
N THR A 46 -6.08 3.93 -13.31
CA THR A 46 -6.40 2.54 -12.96
C THR A 46 -5.95 1.54 -14.02
N LYS A 47 -5.23 1.99 -15.06
CA LYS A 47 -4.91 1.17 -16.24
C LYS A 47 -4.21 -0.15 -15.93
N TRP A 48 -3.36 -0.19 -14.89
CA TRP A 48 -2.60 -1.39 -14.56
C TRP A 48 -3.48 -2.50 -13.98
N TYR A 49 -4.58 -2.13 -13.32
CA TYR A 49 -5.59 -3.10 -12.89
C TYR A 49 -6.30 -3.72 -14.09
N VAL A 50 -6.62 -2.91 -15.11
CA VAL A 50 -7.21 -3.41 -16.37
C VAL A 50 -6.22 -4.28 -17.12
N GLU A 51 -4.96 -3.86 -17.23
CA GLU A 51 -3.91 -4.66 -17.88
C GLU A 51 -3.72 -6.02 -17.18
N LEU A 52 -3.74 -6.04 -15.84
CA LEU A 52 -3.59 -7.25 -15.05
C LEU A 52 -4.69 -8.29 -15.35
N ILE A 53 -5.95 -7.87 -15.41
CA ILE A 53 -7.07 -8.79 -15.68
C ILE A 53 -7.12 -9.29 -17.12
N HIS A 54 -6.37 -8.68 -18.05
CA HIS A 54 -6.23 -9.15 -19.42
C HIS A 54 -4.92 -9.93 -19.63
N ASN A 55 -4.11 -10.12 -18.58
CA ASN A 55 -2.86 -10.84 -18.66
C ASN A 55 -3.04 -12.30 -18.20
N GLU A 56 -3.38 -13.16 -19.16
CA GLU A 56 -3.60 -14.59 -18.91
C GLU A 56 -2.39 -15.26 -18.24
N GLN A 57 -1.16 -14.88 -18.61
CA GLN A 57 0.05 -15.46 -18.01
C GLN A 57 0.16 -15.16 -16.51
N ILE A 58 -0.17 -13.94 -16.09
CA ILE A 58 -0.15 -13.57 -14.67
C ILE A 58 -1.30 -14.24 -13.93
N LEU A 59 -2.48 -14.28 -14.55
CA LEU A 59 -3.67 -14.90 -13.97
C LEU A 59 -3.45 -16.40 -13.76
N GLU A 60 -2.98 -17.13 -14.77
CA GLU A 60 -2.63 -18.56 -14.66
C GLU A 60 -1.58 -18.85 -13.58
N ALA A 61 -0.65 -17.94 -13.33
CA ALA A 61 0.36 -18.10 -12.27
C ALA A 61 -0.18 -17.80 -10.86
N ALA A 62 -1.35 -17.17 -10.75
CA ALA A 62 -1.91 -16.71 -9.47
C ALA A 62 -2.76 -17.77 -8.75
N TRP A 63 -3.15 -18.86 -9.41
CA TRP A 63 -3.93 -19.97 -8.85
C TRP A 63 -3.27 -21.33 -9.11
#